data_AF-A0A7X7L4Y7-F1
#
_entry.id   AF-A0A7X7L4Y7-F1
#
_cell.length_a   1.000
_cell.length_b   1.000
_cell.length_c   1.000
_cell.angle_alpha   90.00
_cell.angle_beta   90.00
_cell.angle_gamma   90.00
#
_symmetry.space_group_name_H-M   'P 1'
#
loop_
_entity.id
_entity.type
_entity.pdbx_description
1 polymer ?
#
loop_
_entity_poly.entity_id
_entity_poly.type
_entity_poly.pdbx_seq_one_letter_code
_entity_poly.pdbx_strand_id
1 'polypeptide(L)'
;MNRNELSIRLANEKKITKLQSDDIINTVFNIIKEALKEEQKVCIKDFGTFYVKPRKGRQLKDISTNRIIKVPDLMELKLKSSQAMKDYLNDKNDKIK
;
A
#
# COMPACT_ATOMS: atom_id res chain seq x y z
N MET A 1 14.17 0.65 3.94
CA MET A 1 13.59 -0.42 3.11
C MET A 1 12.98 0.17 1.85
N ASN A 2 13.77 0.30 0.79
CA ASN A 2 13.28 0.56 -0.57
C ASN A 2 13.06 -0.78 -1.32
N ARG A 3 12.60 -0.72 -2.59
CA ARG A 3 12.32 -1.95 -3.38
C ARG A 3 13.55 -2.85 -3.54
N ASN A 4 14.73 -2.27 -3.80
CA ASN A 4 15.96 -3.04 -4.01
C ASN A 4 16.39 -3.74 -2.71
N GLU A 5 16.32 -3.03 -1.57
CA GLU A 5 16.57 -3.59 -0.24
C GLU A 5 15.60 -4.73 0.10
N LEU A 6 14.30 -4.57 -0.23
CA LEU A 6 13.30 -5.61 -0.03
C LEU A 6 13.64 -6.87 -0.84
N SER A 7 14.02 -6.71 -2.11
CA SER A 7 14.38 -7.81 -3.00
C SER A 7 15.60 -8.58 -2.50
N ILE A 8 16.65 -7.87 -2.08
CA ILE A 8 17.85 -8.48 -1.50
C ILE A 8 17.52 -9.22 -0.20
N ARG A 9 16.72 -8.62 0.67
CA ARG A 9 16.32 -9.24 1.94
C ARG A 9 15.51 -10.52 1.72
N LEU A 10 14.54 -10.49 0.81
CA LEU A 10 13.73 -11.66 0.44
C LEU A 10 14.59 -12.76 -0.19
N ALA A 11 15.54 -12.38 -1.06
CA ALA A 11 16.49 -13.31 -1.65
C ALA A 11 17.33 -14.03 -0.59
N ASN A 12 17.83 -13.29 0.40
CA ASN A 12 18.61 -13.83 1.51
C ASN A 12 17.77 -14.73 2.43
N GLU A 13 16.58 -14.30 2.85
CA GLU A 13 15.72 -15.05 3.77
C GLU A 13 15.19 -16.35 3.13
N LYS A 14 14.92 -16.35 1.82
CA LYS A 14 14.40 -17.51 1.11
C LYS A 14 15.46 -18.30 0.34
N LYS A 15 16.72 -17.87 0.38
CA LYS A 15 17.85 -18.47 -0.35
C LYS A 15 17.55 -18.63 -1.86
N ILE A 16 16.95 -17.60 -2.44
CA ILE A 16 16.64 -17.52 -3.88
C ILE A 16 17.50 -16.45 -4.54
N THR A 17 17.53 -16.45 -5.88
CA THR A 17 18.24 -15.40 -6.62
C THR A 17 17.52 -14.06 -6.52
N LYS A 18 18.27 -12.96 -6.64
CA LYS A 18 17.69 -11.61 -6.71
C LYS A 18 16.66 -11.47 -7.83
N LEU A 19 16.93 -12.07 -8.99
CA LEU A 19 16.02 -12.05 -10.13
C LEU A 19 14.67 -12.69 -9.78
N GLN A 20 14.69 -13.87 -9.14
CA GLN A 20 13.47 -14.53 -8.68
C GLN A 20 12.74 -13.71 -7.61
N SER A 21 13.48 -13.09 -6.70
CA SER A 21 12.91 -12.20 -5.67
C SER A 21 12.20 -10.99 -6.28
N ASP A 22 12.82 -10.34 -7.26
CA ASP A 22 12.23 -9.21 -7.99
C ASP A 22 10.96 -9.62 -8.74
N ASP A 23 10.96 -10.80 -9.35
CA ASP A 23 9.82 -11.36 -10.08
C ASP A 23 8.64 -11.68 -9.14
N ILE A 24 8.92 -12.31 -7.99
CA ILE A 24 7.91 -12.59 -6.96
C ILE A 24 7.28 -11.29 -6.47
N ILE A 25 8.09 -10.28 -6.14
CA ILE A 25 7.60 -8.98 -5.66
C ILE A 25 6.72 -8.32 -6.73
N ASN A 26 7.14 -8.34 -8.00
CA ASN A 26 6.34 -7.82 -9.11
C ASN A 26 5.00 -8.53 -9.25
N THR A 27 5.03 -9.85 -9.23
CA THR A 27 3.85 -10.69 -9.39
C THR A 27 2.84 -10.41 -8.28
N VAL A 28 3.27 -10.35 -7.02
CA VAL A 28 2.40 -10.03 -5.88
C VAL A 28 1.76 -8.64 -6.05
N PHE A 29 2.54 -7.62 -6.40
CA PHE A 29 1.97 -6.27 -6.60
C PHE A 29 1.03 -6.19 -7.81
N ASN A 30 1.28 -6.96 -8.87
CA ASN A 30 0.39 -7.00 -10.03
C ASN A 30 -0.95 -7.65 -9.68
N ILE A 31 -0.94 -8.80 -9.00
CA ILE A 31 -2.16 -9.46 -8.52
C ILE A 31 -2.98 -8.52 -7.63
N ILE A 32 -2.33 -7.78 -6.72
CA ILE A 32 -3.02 -6.80 -5.86
C ILE A 32 -3.63 -5.67 -6.71
N LYS A 33 -2.90 -5.15 -7.71
CA LYS A 33 -3.41 -4.08 -8.60
C LYS A 33 -4.63 -4.55 -9.39
N GLU A 34 -4.61 -5.77 -9.91
CA GLU A 34 -5.73 -6.35 -10.65
C GLU A 34 -6.96 -6.50 -9.78
N ALA A 35 -6.83 -7.09 -8.59
CA ALA A 35 -7.92 -7.19 -7.63
C ALA A 35 -8.50 -5.81 -7.25
N LEU A 36 -7.66 -4.81 -7.03
CA LEU A 36 -8.11 -3.45 -6.70
C LEU A 36 -8.81 -2.74 -7.87
N LYS A 37 -8.44 -3.06 -9.12
CA LYS A 37 -9.10 -2.54 -10.32
C LYS A 37 -10.52 -3.08 -10.46
N GLU A 38 -10.75 -4.30 -10.00
CA GLU A 38 -12.08 -4.92 -9.91
C GLU A 38 -12.86 -4.51 -8.66
N GLU A 39 -12.38 -3.49 -7.93
CA GLU A 39 -12.94 -3.01 -6.66
C GLU A 39 -13.00 -4.08 -5.55
N GLN A 40 -12.23 -5.15 -5.70
CA GLN A 40 -12.14 -6.22 -4.71
C GLN A 40 -11.26 -5.80 -3.53
N LYS A 41 -11.61 -6.28 -2.34
CA LYS A 41 -10.83 -6.05 -1.12
C LYS A 41 -9.80 -7.17 -0.99
N VAL A 42 -8.52 -6.80 -0.93
CA VAL A 42 -7.44 -7.75 -0.69
C VAL A 42 -7.13 -7.78 0.80
N CYS A 43 -7.48 -8.88 1.47
CA CYS A 43 -7.20 -9.09 2.88
C CYS A 43 -5.94 -9.94 3.05
N ILE A 44 -4.88 -9.35 3.57
CA ILE A 44 -3.66 -10.06 3.95
C ILE A 44 -3.67 -10.24 5.47
N LYS A 45 -3.81 -11.49 5.92
CA LYS A 45 -3.80 -11.84 7.35
C LYS A 45 -2.56 -11.24 8.02
N ASP A 46 -2.74 -10.73 9.23
CA ASP A 46 -1.71 -10.11 10.07
C ASP A 46 -1.08 -8.83 9.51
N PHE A 47 -1.31 -8.46 8.25
CA PHE A 47 -0.85 -7.18 7.67
C PHE A 47 -1.97 -6.14 7.62
N GLY A 48 -3.03 -6.42 6.85
CA GLY A 48 -4.13 -5.48 6.67
C GLY A 48 -4.96 -5.74 5.42
N THR A 49 -5.92 -4.86 5.19
CA THR A 49 -6.83 -4.90 4.05
C THR A 49 -6.56 -3.74 3.10
N PHE A 50 -6.24 -4.05 1.85
CA PHE A 50 -6.21 -3.08 0.75
C PHE A 50 -7.60 -2.98 0.13
N TYR A 51 -8.07 -1.75 -0.09
CA TYR A 51 -9.35 -1.50 -0.73
C TYR A 51 -9.32 -0.15 -1.44
N VAL A 52 -10.10 -0.03 -2.50
CA VAL A 52 -10.34 1.26 -3.16
C VAL A 52 -11.58 1.92 -2.55
N LYS A 53 -11.55 3.24 -2.43
CA LYS A 53 -12.70 4.03 -2.00
C LYS A 53 -12.86 5.24 -2.93
N PRO A 54 -14.09 5.56 -3.38
CA PRO A 54 -14.33 6.79 -4.12
C PRO A 54 -14.08 8.00 -3.22
N ARG A 55 -13.29 8.95 -3.72
CA ARG A 55 -13.17 10.29 -3.18
C ARG A 55 -13.95 11.24 -4.06
N LYS A 56 -14.88 11.96 -3.42
CA LYS A 56 -15.63 13.01 -4.08
C LYS A 56 -14.68 14.11 -4.56
N GLY A 57 -14.88 14.47 -5.81
CA GLY A 57 -14.34 15.64 -6.44
C GLY A 57 -14.75 16.89 -5.67
N ARG A 58 -13.92 17.92 -5.78
CA ARG A 58 -14.16 19.20 -5.11
C ARG A 58 -13.80 20.33 -6.04
N GLN A 59 -14.38 21.48 -5.75
CA GLN A 59 -14.02 22.72 -6.40
C GLN A 59 -12.82 23.31 -5.67
N LEU A 60 -11.78 23.65 -6.43
CA LEU A 60 -10.61 24.37 -5.98
C LEU A 60 -10.62 25.74 -6.64
N LYS A 61 -10.37 26.78 -5.86
CA LYS A 61 -10.20 28.13 -6.38
C LYS A 61 -8.71 28.36 -6.63
N ASP A 62 -8.36 28.69 -7.87
CA ASP A 62 -7.00 29.11 -8.19
C ASP A 62 -6.79 30.53 -7.63
N ILE A 63 -5.82 30.67 -6.74
CA ILE A 63 -5.50 31.92 -6.05
C ILE A 63 -4.95 32.96 -7.04
N SER A 64 -4.26 32.50 -8.10
CA SER A 64 -3.62 33.38 -9.08
C SER A 64 -4.59 33.92 -10.12
N THR A 65 -5.57 33.11 -10.55
CA THR A 65 -6.51 33.48 -11.63
C THR A 65 -7.95 33.73 -11.17
N ASN A 66 -8.25 33.52 -9.88
CA ASN A 66 -9.59 33.57 -9.29
C ASN A 66 -10.63 32.62 -9.95
N ARG A 67 -10.20 31.70 -10.82
CA ARG A 67 -11.07 30.74 -11.51
C ARG A 67 -11.35 29.53 -10.63
N ILE A 68 -12.53 28.94 -10.82
CA ILE A 68 -12.93 27.69 -10.17
C ILE A 68 -12.48 26.51 -11.05
N ILE A 69 -11.60 25.68 -10.49
CA ILE A 69 -11.14 24.42 -11.08
C ILE A 69 -11.92 23.28 -10.44
N LYS A 70 -12.59 22.47 -11.25
CA LYS A 70 -13.28 21.25 -10.78
C LYS A 70 -12.29 20.09 -10.77
N VAL A 71 -12.05 19.49 -9.60
CA VAL A 71 -11.33 18.22 -9.49
C VAL A 71 -12.36 17.09 -9.59
N PRO A 72 -12.19 16.13 -10.52
CA PRO A 72 -13.15 15.04 -10.72
C PRO A 72 -13.13 14.06 -9.53
N ASP A 73 -14.16 13.21 -9.48
CA ASP A 73 -14.17 12.05 -8.59
C ASP A 73 -13.01 11.12 -8.95
N LEU A 74 -12.34 10.57 -7.93
CA LEU A 74 -11.20 9.68 -8.11
C LEU A 74 -11.25 8.52 -7.12
N MET A 75 -10.74 7.37 -7.55
CA MET A 75 -10.57 6.22 -6.66
C MET A 75 -9.28 6.36 -5.87
N GLU A 76 -9.37 6.28 -4.55
CA GLU A 76 -8.20 6.26 -3.67
C GLU A 76 -7.94 4.84 -3.18
N LEU A 77 -6.70 4.38 -3.30
CA LEU A 77 -6.22 3.20 -2.58
C LEU A 77 -6.12 3.53 -1.09
N LYS A 78 -6.73 2.70 -0.26
CA LYS A 78 -6.63 2.73 1.20
C LYS A 78 -6.11 1.39 1.69
N LEU A 79 -5.28 1.46 2.74
CA LEU A 79 -4.83 0.31 3.50
C LEU A 79 -5.37 0.46 4.93
N LYS A 80 -6.10 -0.55 5.41
CA LYS A 80 -6.51 -0.66 6.81
C LYS A 80 -5.60 -1.68 7.49
N SER A 81 -4.79 -1.25 8.46
CA SER A 81 -3.92 -2.16 9.22
C SER A 81 -4.74 -3.17 10.01
N SER A 82 -4.25 -4.41 10.06
CA SER A 82 -4.79 -5.46 10.92
C SER A 82 -4.58 -5.11 12.40
N GLN A 83 -5.31 -5.80 13.29
CA GLN A 83 -5.06 -5.66 14.72
C GLN A 83 -3.67 -6.18 15.09
N ALA A 84 -3.27 -7.33 14.56
CA ALA A 84 -1.94 -7.90 14.78
C ALA A 84 -0.79 -6.95 14.37
N MET A 85 -0.95 -6.20 13.27
CA MET A 85 0.04 -5.20 12.86
C MET A 85 0.08 -4.02 13.84
N LYS A 86 -1.08 -3.57 14.33
CA LYS A 86 -1.12 -2.51 15.34
C LYS A 86 -0.49 -2.96 16.64
N ASP A 87 -0.74 -4.20 17.06
CA ASP A 87 -0.18 -4.76 18.29
C ASP A 87 1.35 -4.89 18.14
N TYR A 88 1.82 -5.46 17.04
CA TYR A 88 3.25 -5.57 16.72
C TYR A 88 3.98 -4.22 16.74
N LEU A 89 3.34 -3.14 16.26
CA LEU A 89 3.92 -1.80 16.25
C LEU A 89 3.88 -1.10 17.62
N ASN A 90 2.95 -1.47 18.50
CA ASN A 90 2.72 -0.80 19.78
C ASN A 90 3.16 -1.64 20.99
N ASP A 91 3.64 -2.86 20.79
CA ASP A 91 4.11 -3.73 21.86
C ASP A 91 5.27 -3.07 22.62
N LYS A 92 5.03 -2.72 23.89
CA LYS A 92 5.91 -1.92 24.75
C LYS A 92 7.07 -2.72 25.36
N ASN A 93 7.62 -3.72 24.67
CA ASN A 93 8.75 -4.49 25.19
C ASN A 93 10.13 -3.89 24.84
N ASP A 94 10.19 -2.82 24.04
CA ASP A 94 11.44 -2.16 23.64
C ASP A 94 11.68 -0.78 24.31
N LYS A 95 10.93 -0.42 25.37
CA LYS A 95 11.17 0.83 26.14
C LYS A 95 11.81 0.63 27.51
N ILE A 96 12.20 -0.59 27.87
CA ILE A 96 12.96 -0.87 29.10
C ILE A 96 14.00 -1.93 28.77
N LYS A 97 15.12 -1.53 28.18
CA LYS A 97 16.46 -2.13 28.34
C LYS A 97 17.51 -1.13 27.89
#